data_AF-A0A3C1P511-F1
#
_entry.id   AF-A0A3C1P511-F1
#
_cell.length_a   1.000
_cell.length_b   1.000
_cell.length_c   1.000
_cell.angle_alpha   90.00
_cell.angle_beta   90.00
_cell.angle_gamma   90.00
#
_symmetry.space_group_name_H-M   'P 1'
#
loop_
_entity.id
_entity.type
_entity.pdbx_description
1 polymer ?
#
loop_
_entity_poly.entity_id
_entity_poly.type
_entity_poly.pdbx_seq_one_letter_code
_entity_poly.pdbx_strand_id
1 'polypeptide(L)'
;MSTPPAHETGSALTGSKRWFALLFLALGVAMIILDATVVNVAIPTMVRDLGLTTADAEWVTAAYSLTFASLLILSGRIADRSGRRLIFVLGIVVFVVASVLVALSDSSSTLIAARALQGIGGAMILPASLSVINAVFVGKSRAVAFAVWGGTI
;
A
#
# COMPACT_ATOMS: atom_id res chain seq x y z
N MET A 1 51.23 5.60 5.69
CA MET A 1 50.33 6.52 4.94
C MET A 1 49.31 5.64 4.24
N SER A 2 48.20 5.35 4.91
CA SER A 2 47.22 4.34 4.50
C SER A 2 46.02 5.06 3.88
N THR A 3 45.76 4.81 2.61
CA THR A 3 44.56 5.29 1.91
C THR A 3 43.30 4.70 2.55
N PRO A 4 42.29 5.48 2.94
CA PRO A 4 41.01 4.94 3.42
C PRO A 4 40.27 4.24 2.26
N PRO A 5 39.54 3.14 2.53
CA PRO A 5 38.78 2.43 1.50
C PRO A 5 37.63 3.31 1.00
N ALA A 6 37.45 3.34 -0.32
CA ALA A 6 36.30 3.95 -0.96
C ALA A 6 35.04 3.24 -0.46
N HIS A 7 34.26 3.93 0.39
CA HIS A 7 32.87 3.53 0.62
C HIS A 7 32.17 3.57 -0.73
N GLU A 8 31.75 2.40 -1.23
CA GLU A 8 30.81 2.31 -2.33
C GLU A 8 29.54 3.06 -1.94
N THR A 9 29.47 4.30 -2.40
CA THR A 9 28.35 5.21 -2.20
C THR A 9 27.12 4.54 -2.80
N GLY A 10 26.29 3.94 -1.95
CA GLY A 10 24.98 3.45 -2.33
C GLY A 10 24.27 4.53 -3.15
N SER A 11 24.03 4.23 -4.43
CA SER A 11 23.55 5.17 -5.45
C SER A 11 22.40 6.02 -4.93
N ALA A 12 22.70 7.24 -4.47
CA ALA A 12 21.68 8.25 -4.20
C ALA A 12 20.88 8.44 -5.49
N LEU A 13 19.57 8.24 -5.44
CA LEU A 13 18.71 8.37 -6.63
C LEU A 13 18.89 9.78 -7.20
N THR A 14 19.52 9.88 -8.37
CA THR A 14 19.75 11.14 -9.06
C THR A 14 18.43 11.82 -9.43
N GLY A 15 18.47 13.14 -9.69
CA GLY A 15 17.31 14.03 -9.72
C GLY A 15 16.06 13.49 -10.41
N SER A 16 16.16 12.85 -11.58
CA SER A 16 15.00 12.29 -12.30
C SER A 16 14.46 11.00 -11.65
N LYS A 17 15.34 10.09 -11.21
CA LYS A 17 14.95 8.78 -10.65
C LYS A 17 14.14 8.90 -9.36
N ARG A 18 14.44 9.89 -8.51
CA ARG A 18 13.66 10.14 -7.28
C ARG A 18 12.23 10.63 -7.55
N TRP A 19 12.01 11.40 -8.62
CA TRP A 19 10.67 11.86 -9.00
C TRP A 19 9.84 10.74 -9.61
N PHE A 20 10.45 9.84 -10.39
CA PHE A 20 9.80 8.59 -10.80
C PHE A 20 9.44 7.72 -9.60
N ALA A 21 10.33 7.60 -8.61
CA ALA A 21 10.01 6.89 -7.38
C ALA A 21 8.79 7.51 -6.67
N LEU A 22 8.73 8.84 -6.54
CA LEU A 22 7.57 9.53 -5.98
C LEU A 22 6.27 9.19 -6.73
N LEU A 23 6.30 9.17 -8.07
CA LEU A 23 5.14 8.79 -8.88
C LEU A 23 4.64 7.39 -8.51
N PHE A 24 5.52 6.39 -8.43
CA PHE A 24 5.12 5.02 -8.05
C PHE A 24 4.62 4.94 -6.61
N LEU A 25 5.23 5.68 -5.67
CA LEU A 25 4.77 5.75 -4.29
C LEU A 25 3.37 6.37 -4.19
N ALA A 26 3.13 7.45 -4.92
CA ALA A 26 1.84 8.13 -4.99
C ALA A 26 0.78 7.23 -5.63
N LEU A 27 1.09 6.56 -6.75
CA LEU A 27 0.19 5.60 -7.40
C LEU A 27 -0.15 4.41 -6.49
N GLY A 28 0.84 3.89 -5.74
CA GLY A 28 0.61 2.80 -4.80
C GLY A 28 -0.36 3.18 -3.69
N VAL A 29 -0.30 4.42 -3.19
CA VAL A 29 -1.25 4.92 -2.19
C VAL A 29 -2.60 5.26 -2.81
N ALA A 30 -2.63 5.93 -3.97
CA ALA A 30 -3.86 6.20 -4.71
C ALA A 30 -4.66 4.90 -4.97
N MET A 31 -3.98 3.82 -5.34
CA MET A 31 -4.57 2.50 -5.57
C MET A 31 -5.34 1.99 -4.34
N ILE A 32 -4.81 2.20 -3.13
CA ILE A 32 -5.45 1.78 -1.88
C ILE A 32 -6.75 2.55 -1.64
N ILE A 33 -6.71 3.86 -1.90
CA ILE A 33 -7.88 4.74 -1.71
C ILE A 33 -8.94 4.43 -2.76
N LEU A 34 -8.53 4.27 -4.02
CA LEU A 34 -9.41 3.87 -5.11
C LEU A 34 -10.11 2.55 -4.80
N ASP A 35 -9.41 1.54 -4.30
CA ASP A 35 -10.02 0.27 -3.91
C ASP A 35 -11.14 0.43 -2.87
N ALA A 36 -10.89 1.18 -1.79
CA ALA A 36 -11.90 1.40 -0.76
C ALA A 36 -13.15 2.10 -1.33
N THR A 37 -12.97 3.05 -2.25
CA THR A 37 -14.10 3.70 -2.93
C THR A 37 -14.84 2.77 -3.88
N VAL A 38 -14.13 1.98 -4.70
CA VAL A 38 -14.69 1.02 -5.64
C VAL A 38 -15.53 -0.02 -4.91
N VAL A 39 -15.02 -0.59 -3.81
CA VAL A 39 -15.75 -1.59 -3.03
C VAL A 39 -17.05 -1.00 -2.47
N ASN A 40 -17.00 0.19 -1.88
CA ASN A 40 -18.20 0.85 -1.34
C ASN A 40 -19.28 1.09 -2.42
N VAL A 41 -18.86 1.44 -3.64
CA VAL A 41 -19.77 1.60 -4.78
C VAL A 41 -20.30 0.26 -5.28
N ALA A 42 -19.51 -0.80 -5.17
CA ALA A 42 -19.85 -2.14 -5.66
C ALA A 42 -20.64 -3.00 -4.66
N ILE A 43 -20.75 -2.62 -3.38
CA ILE A 43 -21.52 -3.40 -2.39
C ILE A 43 -22.95 -3.71 -2.85
N PRO A 44 -23.75 -2.76 -3.38
CA PRO A 44 -25.11 -3.07 -3.83
C PRO A 44 -25.15 -4.12 -4.94
N THR A 45 -24.18 -4.08 -5.86
CA THR A 45 -24.05 -5.10 -6.90
C THR A 45 -23.61 -6.45 -6.33
N MET A 46 -22.65 -6.47 -5.39
CA MET A 46 -22.22 -7.71 -4.72
C MET A 46 -23.38 -8.37 -3.95
N VAL A 47 -24.20 -7.58 -3.24
CA VAL A 47 -25.40 -8.08 -2.54
C VAL A 47 -26.37 -8.78 -3.48
N ARG A 48 -26.63 -8.18 -4.64
CA ARG A 48 -27.55 -8.76 -5.63
C ARG A 48 -26.96 -9.98 -6.34
N ASP A 49 -25.70 -9.90 -6.76
CA ASP A 49 -25.10 -10.88 -7.66
C ASP A 49 -24.52 -12.09 -6.89
N LEU A 50 -24.05 -11.91 -5.65
CA LEU A 50 -23.53 -12.97 -4.77
C LEU A 50 -24.50 -13.35 -3.65
N GLY A 51 -25.65 -12.66 -3.52
CA GLY A 51 -26.62 -12.91 -2.46
C GLY A 51 -26.11 -12.57 -1.05
N LEU A 52 -25.22 -11.57 -0.93
CA LEU A 52 -24.65 -11.19 0.38
C LEU A 52 -25.73 -10.72 1.34
N THR A 53 -25.65 -11.14 2.59
CA THR A 53 -26.44 -10.55 3.68
C THR A 53 -25.91 -9.17 4.06
N THR A 54 -26.69 -8.41 4.82
CA THR A 54 -26.21 -7.14 5.40
C THR A 54 -24.95 -7.34 6.24
N ALA A 55 -24.89 -8.42 7.01
CA ALA A 55 -23.72 -8.75 7.83
C ALA A 55 -22.49 -9.06 6.97
N ASP A 56 -22.66 -9.78 5.85
CA ASP A 56 -21.57 -10.05 4.92
C ASP A 56 -21.00 -8.75 4.33
N ALA A 57 -21.87 -7.84 3.90
CA ALA A 57 -21.47 -6.54 3.36
C ALA A 57 -20.68 -5.70 4.39
N GLU A 58 -21.08 -5.72 5.66
CA GLU A 58 -20.31 -5.09 6.74
C GLU A 58 -18.93 -5.73 6.89
N TRP A 59 -18.84 -7.07 6.85
CA TRP A 59 -17.58 -7.78 6.95
C TRP A 59 -16.64 -7.53 5.76
N VAL A 60 -17.15 -7.32 4.55
CA VAL A 60 -16.35 -6.96 3.36
C VAL A 60 -15.52 -5.69 3.60
N THR A 61 -16.08 -4.70 4.30
CA THR A 61 -15.37 -3.45 4.63
C THR A 61 -14.60 -3.56 5.95
N ALA A 62 -15.16 -4.25 6.95
CA ALA A 62 -14.54 -4.41 8.26
C ALA A 62 -13.27 -5.27 8.21
N ALA A 63 -13.26 -6.37 7.46
CA ALA A 63 -12.11 -7.27 7.36
C ALA A 63 -10.87 -6.57 6.79
N TYR A 64 -11.05 -5.75 5.75
CA TYR A 64 -10.00 -4.91 5.21
C TYR A 64 -9.48 -3.91 6.25
N SER A 65 -10.39 -3.16 6.89
CA SER A 65 -10.01 -2.11 7.85
C SER A 65 -9.33 -2.68 9.10
N LEU A 66 -9.81 -3.82 9.59
CA LEU A 66 -9.29 -4.50 10.77
C LEU A 66 -7.88 -5.03 10.54
N THR A 67 -7.65 -5.74 9.43
CA THR A 67 -6.31 -6.25 9.07
C THR A 67 -5.36 -5.10 8.76
N PHE A 68 -5.83 -4.08 8.04
CA PHE A 68 -5.05 -2.89 7.76
C PHE A 68 -4.58 -2.22 9.06
N ALA A 69 -5.51 -1.86 9.96
CA ALA A 69 -5.21 -1.14 11.18
C ALA A 69 -4.34 -1.95 12.16
N SER A 70 -4.64 -3.25 12.33
CA SER A 70 -3.89 -4.11 13.25
C SER A 70 -2.45 -4.34 12.80
N LEU A 71 -2.21 -4.40 11.48
CA LEU A 71 -0.89 -4.69 10.94
C LEU A 71 -0.10 -3.43 10.56
N LEU A 72 -0.72 -2.25 10.48
CA LEU A 72 -0.09 -1.00 10.04
C LEU A 72 1.20 -0.67 10.80
N ILE A 73 1.16 -0.79 12.12
CA ILE A 73 2.34 -0.49 12.97
C ILE A 73 3.39 -1.59 12.83
N LEU A 74 2.96 -2.84 12.74
CA LEU A 74 3.85 -4.00 12.62
C LEU A 74 4.60 -3.98 11.27
N SER A 75 3.88 -3.77 10.17
CA SER A 75 4.44 -3.68 8.82
C SER A 75 5.41 -2.50 8.70
N GLY A 76 5.11 -1.35 9.32
CA GLY A 76 6.03 -0.20 9.38
C GLY A 76 7.34 -0.56 10.08
N ARG A 77 7.27 -1.24 11.23
CA ARG A 77 8.45 -1.73 11.96
C ARG A 77 9.26 -2.78 11.18
N ILE A 78 8.59 -3.61 10.38
CA ILE A 78 9.26 -4.57 9.49
C ILE A 78 9.93 -3.83 8.32
N ALA A 79 9.25 -2.85 7.72
CA ALA A 79 9.78 -2.04 6.62
C ALA A 79 11.06 -1.29 6.99
N ASP A 80 11.13 -0.76 8.21
CA ASP A 80 12.33 -0.09 8.69
C ASP A 80 13.52 -1.05 8.91
N ARG A 81 13.27 -2.33 9.20
CA ARG A 81 14.34 -3.34 9.42
C ARG A 81 14.75 -4.07 8.13
N SER A 82 13.77 -4.55 7.37
CA SER A 82 13.99 -5.40 6.18
C SER A 82 14.17 -4.60 4.89
N GLY A 83 13.95 -3.28 4.93
CA GLY A 83 14.09 -2.39 3.79
C GLY A 83 12.74 -1.91 3.25
N ARG A 84 12.59 -0.59 3.20
CA ARG A 84 11.32 0.10 2.87
C ARG A 84 10.86 -0.20 1.44
N ARG A 85 11.80 -0.24 0.49
CA ARG A 85 11.51 -0.57 -0.91
C ARG A 85 10.98 -2.00 -1.07
N LEU A 86 11.58 -2.96 -0.37
CA LEU A 86 11.17 -4.36 -0.44
C LEU A 86 9.74 -4.53 0.09
N ILE A 87 9.44 -3.98 1.27
CA ILE A 87 8.10 -4.09 1.86
C ILE A 87 7.05 -3.36 1.03
N PHE A 88 7.38 -2.20 0.43
CA PHE A 88 6.48 -1.52 -0.49
C PHE A 88 6.11 -2.41 -1.69
N VAL A 89 7.11 -3.00 -2.36
CA VAL A 89 6.88 -3.86 -3.53
C VAL A 89 6.11 -5.13 -3.16
N LEU A 90 6.47 -5.78 -2.05
CA LEU A 90 5.72 -6.94 -1.56
C LEU A 90 4.27 -6.57 -1.24
N GLY A 91 4.04 -5.41 -0.63
CA GLY A 91 2.70 -4.89 -0.36
C GLY A 91 1.89 -4.71 -1.63
N ILE A 92 2.47 -4.15 -2.70
CA ILE A 92 1.82 -4.04 -4.01
C ILE A 92 1.47 -5.42 -4.57
N VAL A 93 2.38 -6.38 -4.52
CA VAL A 93 2.12 -7.75 -5.02
C VAL A 93 0.99 -8.40 -4.26
N VAL A 94 1.01 -8.35 -2.92
CA VAL A 94 -0.06 -8.91 -2.07
C VAL A 94 -1.39 -8.23 -2.38
N PHE A 95 -1.40 -6.90 -2.51
CA PHE A 95 -2.60 -6.14 -2.80
C PHE A 95 -3.19 -6.52 -4.16
N VAL A 96 -2.39 -6.56 -5.21
CA VAL A 96 -2.85 -6.90 -6.57
C VAL A 96 -3.37 -8.34 -6.62
N VAL A 97 -2.66 -9.30 -6.01
CA VAL A 97 -3.13 -10.68 -5.93
C VAL A 97 -4.46 -10.75 -5.19
N ALA A 98 -4.60 -10.06 -4.06
CA ALA A 98 -5.85 -9.99 -3.33
C ALA A 98 -6.98 -9.33 -4.13
N SER A 99 -6.69 -8.27 -4.91
CA SER A 99 -7.69 -7.64 -5.80
C SER A 99 -8.17 -8.59 -6.89
N VAL A 100 -7.29 -9.42 -7.45
CA VAL A 100 -7.68 -10.46 -8.42
C VAL A 100 -8.56 -11.51 -7.73
N LEU A 101 -8.24 -11.92 -6.50
CA LEU A 101 -9.07 -12.84 -5.73
C LEU A 101 -10.45 -12.26 -5.39
N VAL A 102 -10.54 -10.95 -5.12
CA VAL A 102 -11.83 -10.24 -4.96
C VAL A 102 -12.62 -10.26 -6.27
N ALA A 103 -11.98 -10.00 -7.41
CA ALA A 103 -12.66 -9.99 -8.70
C ALA A 103 -13.16 -11.38 -9.13
N LEU A 104 -12.51 -12.45 -8.67
CA LEU A 104 -12.86 -13.84 -8.96
C LEU A 104 -13.68 -14.51 -7.85
N SER A 105 -14.14 -13.76 -6.83
CA SER A 105 -14.84 -14.36 -5.71
C SER A 105 -16.28 -14.74 -6.08
N ASP A 106 -16.63 -16.01 -5.85
CA ASP A 106 -17.98 -16.54 -6.08
C ASP A 106 -18.80 -16.69 -4.78
N SER A 107 -18.26 -16.28 -3.63
CA SER A 107 -18.92 -16.39 -2.33
C SER A 107 -18.52 -15.30 -1.34
N SER A 108 -19.40 -15.00 -0.38
CA SER A 108 -19.14 -14.06 0.73
C SER A 108 -17.83 -14.37 1.46
N SER A 109 -17.62 -15.63 1.85
CA SER A 109 -16.44 -16.03 2.63
C SER A 109 -15.13 -15.80 1.89
N THR A 110 -15.10 -16.11 0.59
CA THR A 110 -13.92 -15.90 -0.27
C THR A 110 -13.66 -14.42 -0.45
N LEU A 111 -14.71 -13.63 -0.70
CA LEU A 111 -14.62 -12.17 -0.82
C LEU A 111 -14.06 -11.55 0.47
N ILE A 112 -14.62 -11.87 1.63
CA ILE A 112 -14.18 -11.35 2.94
C ILE A 112 -12.72 -11.76 3.22
N ALA A 113 -12.33 -13.00 2.94
CA ALA A 113 -10.95 -13.46 3.10
C ALA A 113 -9.97 -12.72 2.17
N ALA A 114 -10.37 -12.50 0.92
CA ALA A 114 -9.58 -11.71 -0.03
C ALA A 114 -9.44 -10.25 0.43
N ARG A 115 -10.51 -9.64 0.96
CA ARG A 115 -10.47 -8.29 1.56
C ARG A 115 -9.52 -8.22 2.76
N ALA A 116 -9.52 -9.23 3.62
CA ALA A 116 -8.57 -9.33 4.72
C ALA A 116 -7.13 -9.35 4.20
N LEU A 117 -6.83 -10.17 3.20
CA LEU A 117 -5.50 -10.22 2.56
C LEU A 117 -5.12 -8.88 1.91
N GLN A 118 -6.09 -8.20 1.32
CA GLN A 118 -5.91 -6.89 0.68
C GLN A 118 -5.53 -5.82 1.72
N GLY A 119 -6.13 -5.88 2.92
CA GLY A 119 -5.77 -5.02 4.05
C GLY A 119 -4.33 -5.24 4.53
N ILE A 120 -3.82 -6.48 4.49
CA ILE A 120 -2.40 -6.78 4.75
C ILE A 120 -1.52 -6.05 3.73
N GLY A 121 -1.84 -6.14 2.44
CA GLY A 121 -1.12 -5.43 1.38
C GLY A 121 -1.12 -3.92 1.59
N GLY A 122 -2.29 -3.34 1.89
CA GLY A 122 -2.43 -1.91 2.20
C GLY A 122 -1.59 -1.47 3.39
N ALA A 123 -1.59 -2.26 4.48
CA ALA A 123 -0.80 -2.00 5.68
C ALA A 123 0.70 -2.00 5.39
N MET A 124 1.17 -2.76 4.39
CA MET A 124 2.59 -2.75 4.00
C MET A 124 2.95 -1.52 3.16
N ILE A 125 2.07 -1.10 2.27
CA ILE A 125 2.31 -0.03 1.30
C ILE A 125 2.40 1.35 1.99
N LEU A 126 1.39 1.72 2.79
CA LEU A 126 1.25 3.09 3.32
C LEU A 126 2.44 3.54 4.20
N PRO A 127 2.88 2.78 5.23
CA PRO A 127 4.01 3.20 6.05
C PRO A 127 5.31 3.11 5.28
N ALA A 128 5.48 2.11 4.40
CA ALA A 128 6.68 1.98 3.59
C ALA A 128 6.83 3.15 2.61
N SER A 129 5.74 3.60 1.96
CA SER A 129 5.78 4.73 1.02
C SER A 129 6.19 6.02 1.71
N LEU A 130 5.58 6.32 2.86
CA LEU A 130 5.90 7.48 3.69
C LEU A 130 7.38 7.44 4.11
N SER A 131 7.85 6.27 4.51
CA SER A 131 9.21 6.07 4.96
C SER A 131 10.23 6.23 3.82
N VAL A 132 9.91 5.80 2.59
CA VAL A 132 10.76 6.07 1.41
C VAL A 132 10.81 7.56 1.08
N ILE A 133 9.67 8.27 1.09
CA ILE A 133 9.64 9.72 0.85
C ILE A 133 10.57 10.45 1.83
N ASN A 134 10.48 10.10 3.10
CA ASN A 134 11.32 10.68 4.15
C ASN A 134 12.83 10.41 3.98
N ALA A 135 13.22 9.27 3.40
CA ALA A 135 14.61 8.95 3.14
C ALA A 135 15.16 9.62 1.86
N VAL A 136 14.33 9.76 0.84
CA VAL A 136 14.75 10.19 -0.50
C VAL A 136 14.71 11.72 -0.67
N PHE A 137 13.77 12.39 -0.02
CA PHE A 137 13.56 13.83 -0.19
C PHE A 137 13.98 14.63 1.06
N VAL A 138 14.82 15.64 0.85
CA VAL A 138 15.34 16.53 1.91
C VAL A 138 15.15 18.01 1.53
N GLY A 139 15.15 18.89 2.53
CA GLY A 139 14.96 20.33 2.36
C GLY A 139 13.64 20.68 1.66
N LYS A 140 13.67 21.69 0.78
CA LYS A 140 12.48 22.18 0.05
C LYS A 140 11.78 21.11 -0.80
N SER A 141 12.53 20.13 -1.30
CA SER A 141 11.96 19.05 -2.15
C SER A 141 11.05 18.09 -1.38
N ARG A 142 11.22 17.98 -0.04
CA ARG A 142 10.39 17.14 0.82
C ARG A 142 8.96 17.64 0.92
N ALA A 143 8.77 18.96 1.05
CA ALA A 143 7.43 19.56 1.09
C ALA A 143 6.64 19.29 -0.21
N VAL A 144 7.29 19.42 -1.37
CA VAL A 144 6.67 19.12 -2.67
C VAL A 144 6.33 17.64 -2.78
N ALA A 145 7.23 16.75 -2.36
CA ALA A 145 6.97 15.31 -2.38
C ALA A 145 5.77 14.93 -1.49
N PHE A 146 5.66 15.54 -0.31
CA PHE A 146 4.52 15.38 0.56
C PHE A 146 3.22 15.95 -0.02
N ALA A 147 3.28 17.08 -0.72
CA ALA A 147 2.10 17.64 -1.38
C ALA A 147 1.56 16.71 -2.46
N VAL A 148 2.45 16.15 -3.30
CA VAL A 148 2.06 15.20 -4.36
C VAL A 148 1.53 13.90 -3.76
N TRP A 149 2.22 13.33 -2.78
CA TRP A 149 1.78 12.09 -2.13
C TRP A 149 0.48 12.29 -1.34
N GLY A 150 0.38 13.38 -0.58
CA GLY A 150 -0.80 13.72 0.21
C GLY A 150 -2.03 14.04 -0.66
N GLY A 151 -1.85 14.58 -1.87
CA GLY A 151 -2.94 14.80 -2.81
C GLY A 151 -3.52 13.52 -3.43
N THR A 152 -2.97 12.34 -3.11
CA THR A 152 -3.53 11.05 -3.55
C THR A 152 -4.41 10.35 -2.51
N ILE A 153 -4.54 10.93 -1.32
CA ILE A 153 -5.39 10.46 -0.21
C ILE A 153 -6.54 11.45 -0.04
#